data_AF-A0A8R1IBD8-F1
#
_entry.id   AF-A0A8R1IBD8-F1
#
_cell.length_a   1.000
_cell.length_b   1.000
_cell.length_c   1.000
_cell.angle_alpha   90.00
_cell.angle_beta   90.00
_cell.angle_gamma   90.00
#
_symmetry.space_group_name_H-M   'P 1'
#
loop_
_entity.id
_entity.type
_entity.pdbx_description
1 polymer ?
#
loop_
_entity_poly.entity_id
_entity_poly.type
_entity_poly.pdbx_seq_one_letter_code
_entity_poly.pdbx_strand_id
1 'polypeptide(L)'
;MDEKNRVIHTFVPPMFYLLGLSYWLISCIQDQRLTQDIEKATRILSNDLLAPVVTAPFIIGYYTWLTYDSSGWIGPTAIYCYFMIQTAVNKFILSPIVQKVSEQERMEGDFRQRHMEVRSNVEAIAFYRAGVLENIMTNQKLKALVTVQKSLTEWRMVLNTITNVFDYFGGILSYLIIGVPVFITHIYDDVSPAELNGIVSRVCFFKFTPKHIAEKRSAVFYYFKGLIFL
;
A
#
# COMPACT_ATOMS: atom_id res chain seq x y z
N MET A 1 -46.96 23.49 -60.91
CA MET A 1 -46.94 24.07 -59.54
C MET A 1 -46.97 22.90 -58.58
N ASP A 2 -45.97 22.01 -58.59
CA ASP A 2 -44.58 22.14 -58.07
C ASP A 2 -44.52 21.34 -56.77
N GLU A 3 -44.02 20.10 -56.77
CA GLU A 3 -42.60 19.67 -56.81
C GLU A 3 -41.76 20.13 -55.60
N LYS A 4 -41.23 19.12 -54.89
CA LYS A 4 -40.05 19.09 -53.99
C LYS A 4 -40.12 19.63 -52.55
N ASN A 5 -39.51 18.83 -51.66
CA ASN A 5 -39.05 19.07 -50.28
C ASN A 5 -40.11 19.00 -49.16
N ARG A 6 -40.15 17.98 -48.30
CA ARG A 6 -39.08 17.24 -47.60
C ARG A 6 -39.58 15.82 -47.31
N VAL A 7 -39.15 14.78 -48.03
CA VAL A 7 -37.95 13.97 -47.75
C VAL A 7 -37.42 14.10 -46.31
N ILE A 8 -37.20 12.94 -45.68
CA ILE A 8 -36.40 12.71 -44.47
C ILE A 8 -37.08 13.00 -43.11
N HIS A 9 -38.19 12.31 -42.77
CA HIS A 9 -38.33 11.83 -41.39
C HIS A 9 -37.56 10.52 -41.30
N THR A 10 -36.26 10.70 -41.09
CA THR A 10 -35.25 9.69 -40.85
C THR A 10 -35.81 8.63 -39.92
N PHE A 11 -35.94 7.41 -40.45
CA PHE A 11 -35.88 6.18 -39.68
C PHE A 11 -34.51 6.15 -38.99
N VAL A 12 -34.36 6.91 -37.89
CA VAL A 12 -33.19 6.85 -37.03
C VAL A 12 -33.37 5.56 -36.23
N PRO A 13 -32.54 4.53 -36.42
CA PRO A 13 -32.67 3.32 -35.64
C PRO A 13 -32.53 3.66 -34.14
N PRO A 14 -33.28 2.99 -33.23
CA PRO A 14 -33.16 3.17 -31.77
C PRO A 14 -31.74 2.96 -31.23
N MET A 15 -30.84 2.40 -32.05
CA MET A 15 -29.43 2.22 -31.76
C MET A 15 -28.69 3.54 -31.46
N PHE A 16 -29.03 4.67 -32.10
CA PHE A 16 -28.30 5.94 -31.90
C PHE A 16 -28.55 6.58 -30.53
N TYR A 17 -29.79 6.50 -30.01
CA TYR A 17 -30.12 7.04 -28.70
C TYR A 17 -29.59 6.16 -27.56
N LEU A 18 -29.58 4.83 -27.74
CA LEU A 18 -28.93 3.89 -26.83
C LEU A 18 -27.39 4.07 -26.82
N LEU A 19 -26.78 4.31 -27.99
CA LEU A 19 -25.36 4.65 -28.09
C LEU A 19 -25.04 5.95 -27.36
N GLY A 20 -25.84 7.01 -27.57
CA GLY A 20 -25.70 8.30 -26.88
C GLY A 20 -25.84 8.17 -25.36
N LEU A 21 -26.89 7.50 -24.87
CA LEU A 21 -27.07 7.26 -23.42
C LEU A 21 -25.96 6.39 -22.84
N SER A 22 -25.48 5.38 -23.58
CA SER A 22 -24.33 4.57 -23.16
C SER A 22 -23.04 5.39 -23.10
N TYR A 23 -22.80 6.28 -24.07
CA TYR A 23 -21.63 7.16 -24.10
C TYR A 23 -21.65 8.16 -22.94
N TRP A 24 -22.81 8.77 -22.66
CA TRP A 24 -23.01 9.67 -21.53
C TRP A 24 -22.83 8.95 -20.18
N LEU A 25 -23.37 7.74 -20.03
CA LEU A 25 -23.16 6.91 -18.82
C LEU A 25 -21.70 6.48 -18.66
N ILE A 26 -21.04 6.03 -19.73
CA ILE A 26 -19.64 5.60 -19.71
C ILE A 26 -18.71 6.76 -19.36
N SER A 27 -18.94 7.94 -19.94
CA SER A 27 -18.17 9.15 -19.60
C SER A 27 -18.36 9.53 -18.13
N CYS A 28 -19.60 9.53 -17.64
CA CYS A 28 -19.90 9.92 -16.26
C CYS A 28 -19.34 8.91 -15.22
N ILE A 29 -19.35 7.60 -15.52
CA ILE A 29 -18.75 6.56 -14.66
C ILE A 29 -17.22 6.66 -14.65
N GLN A 30 -16.61 7.03 -15.78
CA GLN A 30 -15.17 7.23 -15.88
C GLN A 30 -14.71 8.47 -15.10
N ASP A 31 -15.46 9.58 -15.20
CA ASP A 31 -15.22 10.79 -14.42
C ASP A 31 -15.42 10.55 -12.91
N GLN A 32 -16.40 9.71 -12.53
CA GLN A 32 -16.61 9.31 -11.15
C GLN A 32 -15.44 8.49 -10.59
N ARG A 33 -14.87 7.57 -11.37
CA ARG A 33 -13.68 6.81 -10.93
C ARG A 33 -12.45 7.70 -10.80
N LEU A 34 -12.24 8.60 -11.76
CA LEU A 34 -11.11 9.52 -11.74
C LEU A 34 -11.16 10.44 -10.50
N THR A 35 -12.32 11.03 -10.22
CA THR A 35 -12.51 11.89 -9.03
C THR A 35 -12.31 11.12 -7.73
N GLN A 36 -12.81 9.88 -7.64
CA GLN A 36 -12.59 9.01 -6.47
C GLN A 36 -11.13 8.65 -6.26
N ASP A 37 -10.40 8.36 -7.33
CA ASP A 37 -8.98 7.99 -7.22
C ASP A 37 -8.12 9.21 -6.87
N ILE A 38 -8.43 10.40 -7.39
CA ILE A 38 -7.81 11.67 -6.98
C ILE A 38 -8.08 11.95 -5.50
N GLU A 39 -9.32 11.75 -5.03
CA GLU A 39 -9.65 11.96 -3.62
C GLU A 39 -8.86 10.99 -2.72
N LYS A 40 -8.80 9.70 -3.07
CA LYS A 40 -8.03 8.70 -2.32
C LYS A 40 -6.54 9.03 -2.32
N ALA A 41 -5.96 9.36 -3.47
CA ALA A 41 -4.55 9.72 -3.58
C ALA A 41 -4.22 10.93 -2.71
N THR A 42 -5.07 11.96 -2.76
CA THR A 42 -4.90 13.18 -1.96
C THR A 42 -5.01 12.89 -0.46
N ARG A 43 -5.98 12.06 -0.04
CA ARG A 43 -6.14 11.66 1.36
C ARG A 43 -4.92 10.88 1.87
N ILE A 44 -4.40 9.93 1.09
CA ILE A 44 -3.22 9.14 1.44
C ILE A 44 -1.98 10.04 1.52
N LEU A 45 -1.77 10.90 0.51
CA LEU A 45 -0.62 11.81 0.47
C LEU A 45 -0.63 12.81 1.64
N SER A 46 -1.77 13.45 1.88
CA SER A 46 -1.90 14.50 2.88
C SER A 46 -1.89 13.97 4.31
N ASN A 47 -2.74 12.99 4.62
CA ASN A 47 -2.93 12.55 6.01
C ASN A 47 -1.99 11.42 6.41
N ASP A 48 -1.76 10.45 5.52
CA ASP A 48 -1.06 9.21 5.89
C ASP A 48 0.44 9.29 5.62
N LEU A 49 0.90 10.20 4.76
CA LEU A 49 2.29 10.24 4.29
C LEU A 49 3.04 11.51 4.67
N LEU A 50 2.45 12.69 4.48
CA LEU A 50 3.12 13.97 4.77
C LEU A 50 3.52 14.09 6.26
N ALA A 51 2.60 13.79 7.17
CA ALA A 51 2.84 13.89 8.61
C ALA A 51 4.04 13.04 9.09
N PRO A 52 4.12 11.72 8.81
CA PRO A 52 5.26 10.92 9.24
C PRO A 52 6.57 11.28 8.52
N VAL A 53 6.54 11.66 7.25
CA VAL A 53 7.75 12.04 6.50
C VAL A 53 8.39 13.31 7.08
N VAL A 54 7.58 14.31 7.40
CA VAL A 54 8.07 15.56 7.98
C VAL A 54 8.54 15.37 9.42
N THR A 55 7.80 14.61 10.25
CA THR A 55 8.10 14.48 11.68
C THR A 55 9.23 13.49 11.99
N ALA A 56 9.38 12.42 11.19
CA ALA A 56 10.41 11.39 11.42
C ALA A 56 11.83 11.92 11.61
N PRO A 57 12.40 12.81 10.76
CA PRO A 57 13.77 13.27 10.93
C PRO A 57 13.99 14.06 12.24
N PHE A 58 13.03 14.88 12.64
CA PHE A 58 13.12 15.63 13.90
C PHE A 58 13.13 14.69 15.11
N ILE A 59 12.25 13.69 15.07
CA ILE A 59 12.14 12.73 16.17
C ILE A 59 13.42 11.87 16.25
N ILE A 60 13.89 11.34 15.12
CA ILE A 60 15.14 10.55 15.08
C ILE A 60 16.31 11.38 15.62
N GLY A 61 16.47 12.63 15.18
CA GLY A 61 17.55 13.50 15.65
C GLY A 61 17.50 13.75 17.17
N TYR A 62 16.33 14.09 17.71
CA TYR A 62 16.14 14.34 19.14
C TYR A 62 16.45 13.10 19.99
N TYR A 63 15.97 11.92 19.61
CA TYR A 63 16.21 10.69 20.36
C TYR A 63 17.63 10.15 20.20
N THR A 64 18.28 10.36 19.05
CA THR A 64 19.70 10.03 18.89
C THR A 64 20.54 10.84 19.88
N TRP A 65 20.24 12.13 20.06
CA TRP A 65 20.91 12.97 21.04
C TRP A 65 20.64 12.50 22.49
N LEU A 66 19.38 12.21 22.83
CA LEU A 66 19.03 11.70 24.16
C LEU A 66 19.70 10.34 24.48
N THR A 67 19.80 9.45 23.49
CA THR A 67 20.43 8.14 23.66
C THR A 67 21.95 8.26 23.80
N TYR A 68 22.56 9.23 23.12
CA TYR A 68 23.98 9.54 23.27
C TYR A 68 24.31 10.04 24.68
N ASP A 69 23.46 10.91 25.24
CA ASP A 69 23.61 11.41 26.61
C ASP A 69 23.48 10.30 27.67
N SER A 70 22.51 9.38 27.49
CA SER A 70 22.25 8.32 28.48
C SER A 70 23.15 7.09 28.37
N SER A 71 23.61 6.70 27.18
CA SER A 71 24.32 5.43 26.95
C SER A 71 25.65 5.58 26.21
N GLY A 72 26.10 6.81 25.97
CA GLY A 72 27.31 7.12 25.22
C GLY A 72 27.23 6.66 23.75
N TRP A 73 28.39 6.40 23.13
CA TRP A 73 28.48 6.06 21.71
C TRP A 73 27.92 4.68 21.34
N ILE A 74 27.86 3.75 22.30
CA ILE A 74 27.43 2.35 22.07
C ILE A 74 25.93 2.28 21.73
N GLY A 75 25.10 3.08 22.42
CA GLY A 75 23.64 3.08 22.22
C GLY A 75 23.21 3.46 20.80
N PRO A 76 23.55 4.67 20.31
CA PRO A 76 23.21 5.09 18.96
C PRO A 76 23.77 4.16 17.87
N THR A 77 25.02 3.70 18.02
CA THR A 77 25.66 2.80 17.05
C THR A 77 24.90 1.48 16.91
N ALA A 78 24.48 0.87 18.02
CA ALA A 78 23.70 -0.37 17.99
C ALA A 78 22.34 -0.19 17.29
N ILE A 79 21.65 0.93 17.54
CA ILE A 79 20.37 1.26 16.90
C ILE A 79 20.53 1.44 15.38
N TYR A 80 21.56 2.17 14.94
CA TYR A 80 21.81 2.37 13.52
C TYR A 80 22.18 1.06 12.80
N CYS A 81 23.03 0.22 13.39
CA CYS A 81 23.34 -1.10 12.84
C CYS A 81 22.08 -1.98 12.69
N TYR A 82 21.24 -2.00 13.72
CA TYR A 82 19.96 -2.72 13.68
C TYR A 82 19.04 -2.20 12.57
N PHE A 83 18.89 -0.89 12.47
CA PHE A 83 18.04 -0.24 11.45
C PHE A 83 18.54 -0.51 10.02
N MET A 84 19.86 -0.52 9.80
CA MET A 84 20.45 -0.87 8.51
C MET A 84 20.09 -2.31 8.09
N ILE A 85 20.23 -3.27 9.01
CA ILE A 85 19.90 -4.68 8.75
C ILE A 85 18.40 -4.83 8.46
N GLN A 86 17.55 -4.26 9.32
CA GLN A 86 16.10 -4.29 9.15
C GLN A 86 15.67 -3.71 7.79
N THR A 87 16.23 -2.56 7.42
CA THR A 87 15.92 -1.89 6.14
C THR A 87 16.41 -2.71 4.94
N ALA A 88 17.58 -3.32 5.03
CA ALA A 88 18.12 -4.17 3.96
C ALA A 88 17.24 -5.40 3.71
N VAL A 89 16.87 -6.12 4.78
CA VAL A 89 15.99 -7.30 4.70
C VAL A 89 14.62 -6.92 4.13
N ASN A 90 14.00 -5.85 4.65
CA ASN A 90 12.71 -5.37 4.15
C ASN A 90 12.78 -4.94 2.68
N LYS A 91 13.87 -4.28 2.25
CA LYS A 91 14.07 -3.90 0.85
C LYS A 91 14.16 -5.12 -0.07
N PHE A 92 14.85 -6.18 0.36
CA PHE A 92 15.01 -7.40 -0.43
C PHE A 92 13.67 -8.11 -0.64
N ILE A 93 12.84 -8.23 0.39
CA ILE A 93 11.53 -8.88 0.33
C ILE A 93 10.51 -8.04 -0.44
N LEU A 94 10.60 -6.70 -0.37
CA LEU A 94 9.66 -5.82 -1.06
C LEU A 94 9.84 -5.86 -2.58
N SER A 95 11.07 -6.04 -3.08
CA SER A 95 11.39 -6.08 -4.51
C SER A 95 10.53 -7.05 -5.33
N PRO A 96 10.41 -8.35 -4.97
CA PRO A 96 9.54 -9.29 -5.69
C PRO A 96 8.05 -8.98 -5.53
N ILE A 97 7.63 -8.37 -4.41
CA ILE A 97 6.22 -8.05 -4.18
C ILE A 97 5.73 -7.00 -5.16
N VAL A 98 6.51 -5.94 -5.40
CA VAL A 98 6.13 -4.87 -6.34
C VAL A 98 5.91 -5.44 -7.74
N GLN A 99 6.78 -6.35 -8.20
CA GLN A 99 6.60 -7.02 -9.49
C GLN A 99 5.32 -7.85 -9.54
N LYS A 100 5.00 -8.57 -8.46
CA LYS A 100 3.76 -9.37 -8.35
C LYS A 100 2.49 -8.52 -8.28
N VAL A 101 2.56 -7.32 -7.68
CA VAL A 101 1.45 -6.35 -7.68
C VAL A 101 1.18 -5.88 -9.11
N SER A 102 2.21 -5.47 -9.84
CA SER A 102 2.06 -5.05 -11.23
C SER A 102 1.51 -6.17 -12.13
N GLU A 103 1.96 -7.41 -11.93
CA GLU A 103 1.41 -8.59 -12.61
C GLU A 103 -0.08 -8.80 -12.27
N GLN A 104 -0.46 -8.66 -11.00
CA GLN A 104 -1.85 -8.78 -10.54
C GLN A 104 -2.75 -7.71 -11.18
N GLU A 105 -2.30 -6.46 -11.21
CA GLU A 105 -3.03 -5.34 -11.83
C GLU A 105 -3.24 -5.59 -13.32
N ARG A 106 -2.22 -6.10 -14.02
CA ARG A 106 -2.34 -6.47 -15.44
C ARG A 106 -3.38 -7.57 -15.66
N MET A 107 -3.32 -8.64 -14.86
CA MET A 107 -4.28 -9.76 -14.97
C MET A 107 -5.70 -9.35 -14.61
N GLU A 108 -5.86 -8.41 -13.68
CA GLU A 108 -7.15 -7.83 -13.33
C GLU A 108 -7.70 -6.97 -14.47
N GLY A 109 -6.83 -6.20 -15.13
CA GLY A 109 -7.14 -5.47 -16.35
C GLY A 109 -7.66 -6.39 -17.46
N ASP A 110 -6.95 -7.49 -17.76
CA ASP A 110 -7.36 -8.48 -18.75
C ASP A 110 -8.74 -9.09 -18.44
N PHE A 111 -8.99 -9.45 -17.17
CA PHE A 111 -10.28 -10.00 -16.75
C PHE A 111 -11.41 -8.98 -16.91
N ARG A 112 -11.19 -7.73 -16.48
CA ARG A 112 -12.15 -6.64 -16.64
C ARG A 112 -12.45 -6.36 -18.11
N GLN A 113 -11.42 -6.32 -18.95
CA GLN A 113 -11.56 -6.13 -20.40
C GLN A 113 -12.42 -7.23 -21.01
N ARG A 114 -12.14 -8.50 -20.68
CA ARG A 114 -12.95 -9.63 -21.18
C ARG A 114 -14.41 -9.54 -20.75
N HIS A 115 -14.66 -9.11 -19.51
CA HIS A 115 -16.01 -8.93 -19.02
C HIS A 115 -16.76 -7.81 -19.77
N MET A 116 -16.06 -6.73 -20.12
CA MET A 116 -16.62 -5.65 -20.93
C MET A 116 -16.95 -6.12 -22.35
N GLU A 117 -16.09 -6.92 -22.99
CA GLU A 117 -16.35 -7.50 -24.31
C GLU A 117 -17.60 -8.40 -24.34
N VAL A 118 -17.80 -9.22 -23.31
CA VAL A 118 -19.00 -10.07 -23.18
C VAL A 118 -20.24 -9.19 -23.03
N ARG A 119 -20.16 -8.10 -22.25
CA ARG A 119 -21.29 -7.18 -22.07
C ARG A 119 -21.64 -6.43 -23.35
N SER A 120 -20.64 -5.96 -24.12
CA SER A 120 -20.88 -5.21 -25.35
C SER A 120 -21.41 -6.08 -26.49
N ASN A 121 -21.08 -7.38 -26.50
CA ASN A 121 -21.43 -8.31 -27.58
C ASN A 121 -22.48 -9.36 -27.17
N VAL A 122 -23.29 -9.08 -26.14
CA VAL A 122 -24.25 -10.04 -25.59
C VAL A 122 -25.26 -10.54 -26.63
N GLU A 123 -25.69 -9.68 -27.56
CA GLU A 123 -26.65 -10.03 -28.61
C GLU A 123 -26.06 -11.05 -29.59
N ALA A 124 -24.82 -10.85 -30.03
CA ALA A 124 -24.12 -11.79 -30.89
C ALA A 124 -23.87 -13.13 -30.17
N ILE A 125 -23.47 -13.11 -28.89
CA ILE A 125 -23.26 -14.32 -28.09
C ILE A 125 -24.56 -15.11 -27.93
N ALA A 126 -25.69 -14.43 -27.73
CA ALA A 126 -27.01 -15.04 -27.63
C ALA A 126 -27.44 -15.66 -28.97
N PHE A 127 -27.21 -14.95 -30.09
CA PHE A 127 -27.53 -15.44 -31.44
C PHE A 127 -26.75 -16.71 -31.81
N TYR A 128 -25.44 -16.75 -31.51
CA TYR A 128 -24.59 -17.93 -31.74
C TYR A 128 -24.69 -18.99 -30.64
N ARG A 129 -25.50 -18.78 -29.59
CA ARG A 129 -25.58 -19.66 -28.39
C ARG A 129 -24.21 -19.97 -27.77
N ALA A 130 -23.27 -19.02 -27.84
CA ALA A 130 -21.87 -19.19 -27.43
C ALA A 130 -21.64 -18.97 -25.92
N GLY A 131 -22.68 -18.85 -25.10
CA GLY A 131 -22.57 -18.50 -23.68
C GLY A 131 -21.71 -19.47 -22.84
N VAL A 132 -21.76 -20.78 -23.13
CA VAL A 132 -20.93 -21.78 -22.43
C VAL A 132 -19.45 -21.59 -22.76
N LEU A 133 -19.13 -21.33 -24.04
CA LEU A 133 -17.76 -21.09 -24.50
C LEU A 133 -17.19 -19.83 -23.83
N GLU A 134 -17.96 -18.74 -23.86
CA GLU A 134 -17.60 -17.47 -23.24
C GLU A 134 -17.38 -17.58 -21.72
N ASN A 135 -18.20 -18.37 -21.04
CA ASN A 135 -18.03 -18.67 -19.62
C ASN A 135 -16.72 -19.43 -19.35
N ILE A 136 -16.40 -20.46 -20.14
CA ILE A 136 -15.14 -21.21 -19.99
C ILE A 136 -13.93 -20.27 -20.18
N MET A 137 -13.94 -19.46 -21.23
CA MET A 137 -12.85 -18.50 -21.51
C MET A 137 -12.68 -17.46 -20.40
N THR A 138 -13.79 -16.91 -19.90
CA THR A 138 -13.78 -15.92 -18.80
C THR A 138 -13.30 -16.55 -17.49
N ASN A 139 -13.73 -17.77 -17.20
CA ASN A 139 -13.32 -18.50 -15.99
C ASN A 139 -11.81 -18.87 -16.02
N GLN A 140 -11.23 -19.13 -17.19
CA GLN A 140 -9.78 -19.34 -17.32
C GLN A 140 -9.00 -18.08 -16.92
N LYS A 141 -9.44 -16.91 -17.38
CA LYS A 141 -8.83 -15.61 -17.00
C LYS A 141 -8.99 -15.33 -15.50
N LEU A 142 -10.17 -15.63 -14.93
CA LEU A 142 -10.41 -15.51 -13.49
C LEU A 142 -9.48 -16.41 -12.67
N LYS A 143 -9.32 -17.68 -13.05
CA LYS A 143 -8.41 -18.60 -12.36
C LYS A 143 -6.96 -18.11 -12.39
N ALA A 144 -6.52 -17.57 -13.52
CA ALA A 144 -5.18 -16.99 -13.64
C ALA A 144 -5.00 -15.79 -12.69
N LEU A 145 -5.98 -14.88 -12.63
CA LEU A 145 -5.99 -13.75 -11.70
C LEU A 145 -5.92 -14.20 -10.23
N VAL A 146 -6.79 -15.15 -9.83
CA VAL A 146 -6.85 -15.67 -8.45
C VAL A 146 -5.53 -16.32 -8.05
N THR A 147 -4.84 -17.00 -8.98
CA THR A 147 -3.54 -17.63 -8.71
C THR A 147 -2.46 -16.58 -8.40
N VAL A 148 -2.39 -15.51 -9.19
CA VAL A 148 -1.45 -14.41 -8.95
C VAL A 148 -1.79 -13.68 -7.65
N GLN A 149 -3.08 -13.42 -7.40
CA GLN A 149 -3.55 -12.76 -6.17
C GLN A 149 -3.23 -13.59 -4.91
N LYS A 150 -3.35 -14.91 -4.99
CA LYS A 150 -2.97 -15.82 -3.90
C LYS A 150 -1.46 -15.73 -3.63
N SER A 151 -0.62 -15.84 -4.66
CA SER A 151 0.83 -15.71 -4.53
C SER A 151 1.24 -14.35 -3.93
N LEU A 152 0.59 -13.27 -4.37
CA LEU A 152 0.82 -11.94 -3.82
C LEU A 152 0.46 -11.86 -2.32
N THR A 153 -0.66 -12.46 -1.93
CA THR A 153 -1.10 -12.53 -0.52
C THR A 153 -0.10 -13.32 0.33
N GLU A 154 0.42 -14.44 -0.16
CA GLU A 154 1.45 -15.23 0.53
C GLU A 154 2.72 -14.41 0.79
N TRP A 155 3.22 -13.68 -0.20
CA TRP A 155 4.38 -12.79 -0.02
C TRP A 155 4.11 -11.63 0.93
N ARG A 156 2.91 -11.04 0.90
CA ARG A 156 2.50 -10.00 1.85
C ARG A 156 2.48 -10.53 3.28
N MET A 157 2.01 -11.76 3.48
CA MET A 157 2.05 -12.42 4.78
C MET A 157 3.48 -12.58 5.28
N VAL A 158 4.41 -13.03 4.43
CA VAL A 158 5.84 -13.16 4.80
C VAL A 158 6.43 -11.82 5.22
N LEU A 159 6.20 -10.74 4.46
CA LEU A 159 6.68 -9.41 4.85
C LEU A 159 6.11 -8.98 6.21
N ASN A 160 4.81 -9.19 6.42
CA ASN A 160 4.15 -8.84 7.67
C ASN A 160 4.75 -9.63 8.85
N THR A 161 4.96 -10.94 8.70
CA THR A 161 5.60 -11.77 9.74
C THR A 161 7.00 -11.26 10.07
N ILE A 162 7.83 -11.00 9.07
CA ILE A 162 9.21 -10.53 9.27
C ILE A 162 9.22 -9.16 9.95
N THR A 163 8.36 -8.24 9.52
CA THR A 163 8.23 -6.91 10.12
C THR A 163 7.82 -7.01 11.59
N ASN A 164 6.82 -7.84 11.91
CA ASN A 164 6.39 -8.06 13.29
C ASN A 164 7.52 -8.65 14.15
N VAL A 165 8.27 -9.63 13.62
CA VAL A 165 9.42 -10.21 14.32
C VAL A 165 10.47 -9.14 14.65
N PHE A 166 10.85 -8.29 13.68
CA PHE A 166 11.75 -7.17 13.94
C PHE A 166 11.16 -6.16 14.93
N ASP A 167 9.85 -5.91 14.93
CA ASP A 167 9.24 -5.01 15.90
C ASP A 167 9.34 -5.59 17.33
N TYR A 168 9.17 -6.90 17.51
CA TYR A 168 9.37 -7.55 18.81
C TYR A 168 10.85 -7.57 19.23
N PHE A 169 11.77 -7.92 18.32
CA PHE A 169 13.21 -7.92 18.58
C PHE A 169 13.74 -6.54 18.95
N GLY A 170 13.26 -5.49 18.29
CA GLY A 170 13.62 -4.12 18.65
C GLY A 170 13.27 -3.79 20.10
N GLY A 171 12.25 -4.44 20.68
CA GLY A 171 11.82 -4.18 22.07
C GLY A 171 12.80 -4.77 23.06
N ILE A 172 13.21 -5.99 22.77
CA ILE A 172 14.28 -6.68 23.50
C ILE A 172 15.58 -5.87 23.39
N LEU A 173 15.91 -5.38 22.19
CA LEU A 173 17.08 -4.53 21.98
C LEU A 173 17.05 -3.24 22.80
N SER A 174 15.89 -2.56 22.90
CA SER A 174 15.75 -1.38 23.76
C SER A 174 16.03 -1.68 25.23
N TYR A 175 15.57 -2.82 25.76
CA TYR A 175 15.89 -3.23 27.12
C TYR A 175 17.37 -3.57 27.30
N LEU A 176 18.02 -4.18 26.30
CA LEU A 176 19.45 -4.48 26.35
C LEU A 176 20.32 -3.21 26.33
N ILE A 177 19.95 -2.21 25.52
CA ILE A 177 20.68 -0.92 25.45
C ILE A 177 20.68 -0.21 26.80
N ILE A 178 19.58 -0.32 27.55
CA ILE A 178 19.45 0.28 28.89
C ILE A 178 20.11 -0.61 29.95
N GLY A 179 20.02 -1.94 29.81
CA GLY A 179 20.59 -2.89 30.77
C GLY A 179 22.12 -2.90 30.79
N VAL A 180 22.79 -2.75 29.65
CA VAL A 180 24.26 -2.75 29.56
C VAL A 180 24.90 -1.64 30.43
N PRO A 181 24.55 -0.36 30.30
CA PRO A 181 25.14 0.70 31.13
C PRO A 181 24.77 0.58 32.62
N VAL A 182 23.57 0.06 32.94
CA VAL A 182 23.13 -0.15 34.33
C VAL A 182 23.93 -1.24 35.03
N PHE A 183 24.17 -2.38 34.37
CA PHE A 183 24.83 -3.54 35.01
C PHE A 183 26.34 -3.61 34.81
N ILE A 184 26.89 -3.04 33.72
CA ILE A 184 28.32 -3.21 33.37
C ILE A 184 29.14 -1.98 33.74
N THR A 185 28.59 -0.77 33.55
CA THR A 185 29.40 0.45 33.75
C THR A 185 29.29 1.03 35.15
N HIS A 186 28.35 0.60 36.01
CA HIS A 186 28.15 1.10 37.39
C HIS A 186 28.06 2.64 37.53
N ILE A 187 27.88 3.38 36.43
CA ILE A 187 27.87 4.86 36.39
C ILE A 187 26.59 5.43 37.03
N TYR A 188 25.61 4.58 37.32
CA TYR A 188 24.32 4.96 37.90
C TYR A 188 24.12 4.48 39.35
N ASP A 189 25.16 4.00 40.04
CA ASP A 189 25.05 3.59 41.45
C ASP A 189 24.75 4.77 42.39
N ASP A 190 25.04 6.00 41.95
CA ASP A 190 24.86 7.25 42.71
C ASP A 190 23.48 7.89 42.49
N VAL A 191 22.66 7.35 41.59
CA VAL A 191 21.42 7.99 41.10
C VAL A 191 20.19 7.26 41.65
N SER A 192 19.18 8.01 42.09
CA SER A 192 18.01 7.41 42.73
C SER A 192 17.26 6.46 41.78
N PRO A 193 16.72 5.31 42.25
CA PRO A 193 15.99 4.37 41.41
C PRO A 193 14.80 4.99 40.66
N ALA A 194 14.27 6.11 41.16
CA ALA A 194 13.19 6.86 40.52
C ALA A 194 13.64 7.61 39.25
N GLU A 195 14.85 8.19 39.27
CA GLU A 195 15.41 8.91 38.11
C GLU A 195 15.86 7.94 37.02
N LEU A 196 16.42 6.79 37.40
CA LEU A 196 16.76 5.72 36.48
C LEU A 196 15.51 5.23 35.72
N ASN A 197 14.42 4.96 36.44
CA ASN A 197 13.12 4.60 35.83
C ASN A 197 12.58 5.70 34.91
N GLY A 198 12.82 6.98 35.21
CA GLY A 198 12.45 8.11 34.37
C GLY A 198 13.26 8.22 33.08
N ILE A 199 14.53 7.82 33.08
CA ILE A 199 15.38 7.73 31.88
C ILE A 199 14.96 6.53 31.02
N VAL A 200 14.79 5.36 31.65
CA VAL A 200 14.32 4.13 30.99
C VAL A 200 12.96 4.36 30.31
N SER A 201 12.04 5.01 31.01
CA SER A 201 10.70 5.30 30.49
C SER A 201 10.77 6.23 29.26
N ARG A 202 11.61 7.28 29.28
CA ARG A 202 11.78 8.20 28.13
C ARG A 202 12.31 7.51 26.87
N VAL A 203 13.26 6.58 27.02
CA VAL A 203 13.84 5.82 25.89
C VAL A 203 12.86 4.74 25.39
N CYS A 204 12.12 4.08 26.28
CA CYS A 204 11.08 3.10 25.91
C CYS A 204 9.82 3.74 25.30
N PHE A 205 9.46 4.97 25.68
CA PHE A 205 8.23 5.64 25.24
C PHE A 205 8.16 5.84 23.73
N PHE A 206 9.30 6.10 23.07
CA PHE A 206 9.36 6.22 21.61
C PHE A 206 8.89 4.94 20.89
N LYS A 207 9.07 3.77 21.53
CA LYS A 207 8.62 2.49 20.99
C LYS A 207 7.12 2.24 21.15
N PHE A 208 6.45 2.96 22.07
CA PHE A 208 5.01 2.86 22.34
C PHE A 208 4.19 4.01 21.72
N THR A 209 4.79 4.79 20.81
CA THR A 209 4.04 5.70 19.94
C THR A 209 3.13 4.86 19.02
N PRO A 210 1.83 5.18 18.90
CA PRO A 210 0.76 4.19 18.84
C PRO A 210 0.77 3.30 17.59
N LYS A 211 0.51 2.01 17.82
CA LYS A 211 0.22 0.95 16.83
C LYS A 211 -0.79 1.34 15.75
N HIS A 212 -1.55 2.43 15.94
CA HIS A 212 -2.47 2.96 14.95
C HIS A 212 -1.80 3.51 13.66
N ILE A 213 -0.48 3.78 13.71
CA ILE A 213 0.31 4.24 12.57
C ILE A 213 1.02 3.07 11.87
N ALA A 214 1.25 1.93 12.55
CA ALA A 214 2.00 0.79 12.02
C ALA A 214 1.19 -0.05 11.03
N GLU A 215 -0.12 -0.20 11.23
CA GLU A 215 -0.98 -0.94 10.31
C GLU A 215 -1.13 -0.23 8.95
N LYS A 216 -0.95 1.09 8.91
CA LYS A 216 -0.85 1.87 7.66
C LYS A 216 0.57 1.99 7.11
N ARG A 217 1.63 1.79 7.91
CA ARG A 217 3.03 1.78 7.42
C ARG A 217 3.28 0.67 6.40
N SER A 218 2.61 -0.47 6.53
CA SER A 218 2.64 -1.56 5.55
C SER A 218 1.91 -1.24 4.24
N ALA A 219 1.17 -0.13 4.13
CA ALA A 219 0.60 0.33 2.86
C ALA A 219 1.35 1.56 2.33
N VAL A 220 1.69 2.50 3.23
CA VAL A 220 2.37 3.75 2.88
C VAL A 220 3.81 3.49 2.38
N PHE A 221 4.54 2.52 2.92
CA PHE A 221 5.87 2.16 2.41
C PHE A 221 5.83 1.43 1.05
N TYR A 222 4.70 0.79 0.73
CA TYR A 222 4.46 0.16 -0.58
C TYR A 222 4.14 1.22 -1.64
N TYR A 223 3.40 2.27 -1.29
CA TYR A 223 3.11 3.39 -2.18
C TYR A 223 4.33 4.33 -2.39
N PHE A 224 5.15 4.55 -1.37
CA PHE A 224 6.29 5.48 -1.45
C PHE A 224 7.44 4.98 -2.35
N LYS A 225 7.53 3.68 -2.61
CA LYS A 225 8.61 3.11 -3.46
C LYS A 225 8.23 2.96 -4.94
N GLY A 226 6.94 3.00 -5.27
CA GLY A 226 6.49 3.08 -6.67
C GLY A 226 6.67 4.47 -7.30
N LEU A 227 6.73 5.53 -6.49
CA LEU A 227 6.84 6.92 -6.96
C LEU A 227 8.29 7.44 -7.00
N ILE A 228 9.24 6.75 -6.37
CA ILE A 228 10.68 7.13 -6.34
C ILE A 228 11.49 6.44 -7.46
N PHE A 229 10.85 5.59 -8.27
CA PHE A 229 11.43 4.98 -9.47
C PHE A 229 10.55 5.16 -10.72
N LEU A 230 9.96 6.36 -10.83
CA LEU A 230 9.58 6.95 -12.11
C LEU A 230 10.28 8.30 -12.24
#